data_AF-A0A9P6WP97-F1
#
_entry.id   AF-A0A9P6WP97-F1
#
_cell.length_a   1.000
_cell.length_b   1.000
_cell.length_c   1.000
_cell.angle_alpha   90.00
_cell.angle_beta   90.00
_cell.angle_gamma   90.00
#
_symmetry.space_group_name_H-M   'P 1'
#
loop_
_entity.id
_entity.type
_entity.pdbx_description
1 polymer ?
#
loop_
_entity_poly.entity_id
_entity_poly.type
_entity_poly.pdbx_seq_one_letter_code
_entity_poly.pdbx_strand_id
1 'polypeptide(L)'
;MLAFRTSGYNGYSCKYSPFYDNKLAVATAANYGLVGNGRLYILSINNDGRIVQDTYFDTQDGLFDISWSELHENQILTCSGDGSISLYDITLQQFPIKKFQEHQREVFSVYWNMVDKSMFCSSSWDGTIKVWSPVRDQSLLTLSSNKDVTINTDPILNNLNPDGQPPLSTKPLVQNNINDCVYQATFSPHDPSIIISVNSASHCQVWDTRSSQPLALDFISHGGLEVLSCDYNKYRPTVIATASVDKSIKIWDLRMIPDLQHAFLAQKNKVGPAPINKLIGHDFAVRKVQWSPHSSDTLLSCSYDMTCKVWKDQTDEHAKYMSSMRMRHGDALVGNFDRHREFVLGCDWSLWGRGFVSSTGWDEMVYVWKAV
;
A
#
# COMPACT_ATOMS: atom_id res chain seq x y z
N MET A 1 -11.26 -23.51 -2.33
CA MET A 1 -10.06 -22.81 -1.82
C MET A 1 -8.86 -23.57 -2.33
N LEU A 2 -7.94 -22.87 -2.97
CA LEU A 2 -6.68 -23.41 -3.47
C LEU A 2 -5.56 -22.89 -2.57
N ALA A 3 -4.46 -23.64 -2.48
CA ALA A 3 -3.33 -23.29 -1.64
C ALA A 3 -2.01 -23.66 -2.31
N PHE A 4 -0.99 -22.82 -2.11
CA PHE A 4 0.39 -23.05 -2.51
C PHE A 4 1.32 -22.63 -1.36
N ARG A 5 2.43 -23.34 -1.16
CA ARG A 5 3.38 -23.05 -0.10
C ARG A 5 4.69 -22.51 -0.67
N THR A 6 5.08 -21.32 -0.26
CA THR A 6 6.36 -20.67 -0.59
C THR A 6 7.43 -21.06 0.42
N SER A 7 7.77 -22.35 0.51
CA SER A 7 8.63 -22.93 1.55
C SER A 7 9.89 -22.10 1.84
N GLY A 8 10.07 -21.66 3.08
CA GLY A 8 11.20 -20.83 3.53
C GLY A 8 11.10 -19.34 3.21
N TYR A 9 10.01 -18.90 2.57
CA TYR A 9 9.76 -17.51 2.21
C TYR A 9 8.36 -17.05 2.64
N ASN A 10 8.30 -15.94 3.35
CA ASN A 10 7.10 -15.34 3.90
C ASN A 10 6.48 -14.37 2.89
N GLY A 11 5.17 -14.42 2.69
CA GLY A 11 4.45 -13.61 1.72
C GLY A 11 4.29 -12.15 2.13
N TYR A 12 4.56 -11.23 1.19
CA TYR A 12 4.41 -9.79 1.38
C TYR A 12 3.35 -9.17 0.46
N SER A 13 3.30 -9.61 -0.80
CA SER A 13 2.32 -9.13 -1.76
C SER A 13 1.99 -10.23 -2.77
N CYS A 14 0.73 -10.28 -3.19
CA CYS A 14 0.27 -11.15 -4.27
C CYS A 14 -0.55 -10.32 -5.25
N LYS A 15 -0.38 -10.54 -6.56
CA LYS A 15 -1.10 -9.80 -7.62
C LYS A 15 -1.47 -10.70 -8.78
N TYR A 16 -2.74 -10.66 -9.19
CA TYR A 16 -3.21 -11.31 -10.41
C TYR A 16 -2.64 -10.62 -11.65
N SER A 17 -2.37 -11.40 -12.69
CA SER A 17 -1.98 -10.84 -13.99
C SER A 17 -3.16 -10.10 -14.64
N PRO A 18 -2.94 -8.89 -15.18
CA PRO A 18 -3.94 -8.18 -15.96
C PRO A 18 -4.09 -8.72 -17.39
N PHE A 19 -3.31 -9.74 -17.78
CA PHE A 19 -3.36 -10.35 -19.11
C PHE A 19 -3.77 -11.83 -19.09
N TYR A 20 -3.34 -12.58 -18.07
CA TYR A 20 -3.63 -14.00 -17.93
C TYR A 20 -4.59 -14.25 -16.78
N ASP A 21 -5.70 -14.95 -17.06
CA ASP A 21 -6.78 -15.17 -16.10
C ASP A 21 -6.43 -16.13 -14.96
N ASN A 22 -5.47 -17.01 -15.21
CA ASN A 22 -5.04 -18.05 -14.29
C ASN A 22 -3.67 -17.77 -13.64
N LYS A 23 -3.05 -16.61 -13.89
CA LYS A 23 -1.69 -16.31 -13.41
C LYS A 23 -1.71 -15.31 -12.27
N LEU A 24 -0.88 -15.56 -11.25
CA LEU A 24 -0.60 -14.61 -10.19
C LEU A 24 0.90 -14.59 -9.87
N ALA A 25 1.38 -13.44 -9.41
CA ALA A 25 2.73 -13.32 -8.87
C ALA A 25 2.68 -13.09 -7.36
N VAL A 26 3.76 -13.48 -6.67
CA VAL A 26 3.90 -13.32 -5.22
C VAL A 26 5.31 -12.82 -4.88
N ALA A 27 5.39 -11.67 -4.23
CA ALA A 27 6.61 -11.19 -3.57
C ALA A 27 6.73 -11.84 -2.19
N THR A 28 7.91 -12.37 -1.92
CA THR A 28 8.21 -13.04 -0.66
C THR A 28 9.61 -12.67 -0.17
N ALA A 29 9.83 -12.88 1.13
CA ALA A 29 11.11 -12.65 1.78
C ALA A 29 11.40 -13.74 2.81
N ALA A 30 12.67 -14.16 2.93
CA ALA A 30 13.11 -15.08 3.96
C ALA A 30 13.05 -14.43 5.35
N ASN A 31 12.96 -15.25 6.40
CA ASN A 31 12.99 -14.82 7.81
C ASN A 31 12.05 -13.64 8.11
N TYR A 32 10.79 -13.77 7.70
CA TYR A 32 9.75 -12.76 7.88
C TYR A 32 10.07 -11.40 7.24
N GLY A 33 10.96 -11.37 6.25
CA GLY A 33 11.43 -10.15 5.58
C GLY A 33 12.25 -9.22 6.47
N LEU A 34 12.77 -9.71 7.59
CA LEU A 34 13.68 -8.98 8.46
C LEU A 34 15.13 -9.05 7.97
N VAL A 35 15.52 -10.18 7.37
CA VAL A 35 16.86 -10.39 6.85
C VAL A 35 16.90 -11.55 5.85
N GLY A 36 17.69 -11.38 4.80
CA GLY A 36 18.00 -12.43 3.83
C GLY A 36 17.32 -12.21 2.50
N ASN A 37 17.35 -13.25 1.67
CA ASN A 37 16.93 -13.15 0.28
C ASN A 37 15.42 -12.97 0.13
N GLY A 38 15.03 -12.27 -0.93
CA GLY A 38 13.67 -12.28 -1.45
C GLY A 38 13.51 -13.30 -2.56
N ARG A 39 12.25 -13.62 -2.86
CA ARG A 39 11.91 -14.43 -4.03
C ARG A 39 10.60 -13.96 -4.64
N LEU A 40 10.63 -13.73 -5.94
CA LEU A 40 9.45 -13.52 -6.76
C LEU A 40 8.97 -14.88 -7.27
N TYR A 41 7.77 -15.29 -6.90
CA TYR A 41 7.13 -16.48 -7.47
C TYR A 41 6.16 -16.08 -8.57
N ILE A 42 6.21 -16.78 -9.71
CA ILE A 42 5.18 -16.72 -10.75
C ILE A 42 4.41 -18.03 -10.71
N LEU A 43 3.11 -17.93 -10.41
CA LEU A 43 2.23 -19.07 -10.19
C LEU A 43 1.12 -19.08 -11.23
N SER A 44 0.72 -20.28 -11.65
CA SER A 44 -0.46 -20.51 -12.49
C SER A 44 -1.45 -21.44 -11.81
N ILE A 45 -2.72 -21.25 -12.09
CA ILE A 45 -3.82 -22.11 -11.65
C ILE A 45 -4.17 -23.03 -12.83
N ASN A 46 -3.94 -24.33 -12.65
CA ASN A 46 -4.28 -25.34 -13.65
C ASN A 46 -5.78 -25.63 -13.67
N ASN A 47 -6.25 -26.25 -14.76
CA ASN A 47 -7.66 -26.65 -14.93
C ASN A 47 -8.14 -27.65 -13.87
N ASP A 48 -7.23 -28.38 -13.23
CA ASP A 48 -7.54 -29.28 -12.11
C ASP A 48 -7.69 -28.55 -10.76
N GLY A 49 -7.59 -27.22 -10.76
CA GLY A 49 -7.67 -26.37 -9.57
C GLY A 49 -6.41 -26.39 -8.73
N ARG A 50 -5.27 -26.87 -9.23
CA ARG A 50 -3.99 -26.79 -8.49
C ARG A 50 -3.22 -25.54 -8.86
N ILE A 51 -2.67 -24.88 -7.84
CA ILE A 51 -1.69 -23.82 -8.04
C ILE A 51 -0.33 -24.47 -8.26
N VAL A 52 0.32 -24.13 -9.37
CA VAL A 52 1.67 -24.59 -9.73
C VAL A 52 2.60 -23.40 -9.86
N GLN A 53 3.89 -23.64 -9.61
CA GLN A 53 4.94 -22.66 -9.84
C GLN A 53 5.45 -22.78 -11.28
N ASP A 54 5.32 -21.72 -12.05
CA ASP A 54 5.84 -21.66 -13.42
C ASP A 54 7.35 -21.34 -13.40
N THR A 55 7.72 -20.29 -12.68
CA THR A 55 9.10 -19.80 -12.53
C THR A 55 9.25 -19.00 -11.24
N TYR A 56 10.49 -18.70 -10.86
CA TYR A 56 10.81 -17.83 -9.75
C TYR A 56 12.10 -17.05 -10.00
N PHE A 57 12.27 -15.94 -9.29
CA PHE A 57 13.49 -15.12 -9.33
C PHE A 57 13.95 -14.84 -7.90
N ASP A 58 15.19 -15.21 -7.59
CA ASP A 58 15.82 -14.90 -6.30
C ASP A 58 16.39 -13.48 -6.32
N THR A 59 16.26 -12.78 -5.19
CA THR A 59 16.80 -11.44 -4.98
C THR A 59 17.72 -11.41 -3.77
N GLN A 60 18.63 -10.44 -3.74
CA GLN A 60 19.62 -10.33 -2.67
C GLN A 60 19.00 -9.95 -1.33
N ASP A 61 17.88 -9.22 -1.37
CA ASP A 61 17.13 -8.75 -0.20
C ASP A 61 15.63 -9.04 -0.38
N GLY A 62 14.87 -8.94 0.71
CA GLY A 62 13.45 -9.25 0.77
C GLY A 62 12.61 -8.39 -0.18
N LEU A 63 11.59 -9.00 -0.79
CA LEU A 63 10.63 -8.30 -1.66
C LEU A 63 9.38 -7.90 -0.88
N PHE A 64 8.98 -6.63 -1.00
CA PHE A 64 7.88 -6.06 -0.21
C PHE A 64 6.60 -5.81 -1.00
N ASP A 65 6.70 -5.55 -2.30
CA ASP A 65 5.54 -5.39 -3.18
C ASP A 65 5.87 -5.74 -4.63
N ILE A 66 4.81 -5.94 -5.41
CA ILE A 66 4.87 -6.27 -6.84
C ILE A 66 3.80 -5.53 -7.62
N SER A 67 4.07 -5.26 -8.88
CA SER A 67 3.08 -4.73 -9.81
C SER A 67 3.36 -5.24 -11.22
N TRP A 68 2.36 -5.89 -11.82
CA TRP A 68 2.44 -6.28 -13.23
C TRP A 68 2.52 -5.04 -14.11
N SER A 69 3.24 -5.13 -15.21
CA SER A 69 3.16 -4.12 -16.26
C SER A 69 1.76 -4.12 -16.83
N GLU A 70 1.14 -2.94 -16.93
CA GLU A 70 -0.16 -2.76 -17.59
C GLU A 70 -0.01 -2.61 -19.11
N LEU A 71 1.23 -2.57 -19.61
CA LEU A 71 1.58 -2.41 -21.01
C LEU A 71 2.09 -3.72 -21.64
N HIS A 72 2.68 -4.61 -20.84
CA HIS A 72 3.37 -5.81 -21.33
C HIS A 72 3.08 -7.05 -20.47
N GLU A 73 2.50 -8.08 -21.09
CA GLU A 73 1.98 -9.28 -20.42
C GLU A 73 3.01 -10.10 -19.62
N ASN A 74 4.28 -10.05 -20.03
CA ASN A 74 5.35 -10.82 -19.39
C ASN A 74 6.21 -10.00 -18.42
N GLN A 75 5.90 -8.71 -18.20
CA GLN A 75 6.75 -7.85 -17.38
C GLN A 75 6.14 -7.59 -16.00
N ILE A 76 7.00 -7.58 -14.99
CA ILE A 76 6.61 -7.35 -13.60
C ILE A 76 7.67 -6.54 -12.85
N LEU A 77 7.21 -5.57 -12.07
CA LEU A 77 8.01 -4.82 -11.12
C LEU A 77 8.00 -5.50 -9.76
N THR A 78 9.15 -5.47 -9.10
CA THR A 78 9.31 -5.82 -7.69
C THR A 78 10.00 -4.68 -6.96
N CYS A 79 9.68 -4.49 -5.69
CA CYS A 79 10.42 -3.57 -4.83
C CYS A 79 11.05 -4.30 -3.63
N SER A 80 12.23 -3.84 -3.22
CA SER A 80 13.15 -4.59 -2.35
C SER A 80 13.61 -3.77 -1.14
N GLY A 81 14.09 -4.46 -0.11
CA GLY A 81 14.68 -3.87 1.10
C GLY A 81 15.94 -3.03 0.85
N ASP A 82 16.69 -3.34 -0.20
CA ASP A 82 17.92 -2.62 -0.59
C ASP A 82 17.68 -1.25 -1.25
N GLY A 83 16.45 -0.75 -1.22
CA GLY A 83 16.06 0.50 -1.88
C GLY A 83 15.91 0.38 -3.40
N SER A 84 16.00 -0.83 -3.94
CA SER A 84 15.90 -1.06 -5.38
C SER A 84 14.50 -1.42 -5.85
N ILE A 85 14.23 -1.09 -7.10
CA ILE A 85 13.10 -1.60 -7.86
C ILE A 85 13.68 -2.37 -9.03
N SER A 86 13.14 -3.55 -9.30
CA SER A 86 13.62 -4.41 -10.39
C SER A 86 12.46 -4.75 -11.31
N LEU A 87 12.70 -4.64 -12.62
CA LEU A 87 11.77 -5.06 -13.67
C LEU A 87 12.23 -6.41 -14.20
N TYR A 88 11.36 -7.41 -14.15
CA TYR A 88 11.60 -8.75 -14.66
C TYR A 88 10.76 -9.00 -15.90
N ASP A 89 11.28 -9.84 -16.79
CA ASP A 89 10.49 -10.51 -17.82
C ASP A 89 10.38 -11.99 -17.44
N ILE A 90 9.14 -12.48 -17.28
CA ILE A 90 8.86 -13.84 -16.82
C ILE A 90 9.29 -14.93 -17.83
N THR A 91 9.59 -14.55 -19.08
CA THR A 91 10.09 -15.49 -20.10
C THR A 91 11.59 -15.74 -19.97
N LEU A 92 12.30 -14.88 -19.24
CA LEU A 92 13.74 -14.98 -18.97
C LEU A 92 13.98 -15.68 -17.63
N GLN A 93 15.15 -16.29 -17.44
CA GLN A 93 15.34 -17.27 -16.35
C GLN A 93 16.14 -16.80 -15.14
N GLN A 94 16.69 -15.59 -15.08
CA GLN A 94 17.65 -15.31 -14.00
C GLN A 94 17.77 -13.88 -13.51
N PHE A 95 17.82 -12.89 -14.39
CA PHE A 95 18.12 -11.52 -13.99
C PHE A 95 17.00 -10.56 -14.37
N PRO A 96 16.79 -9.49 -13.58
CA PRO A 96 15.90 -8.43 -14.00
C PRO A 96 16.40 -7.81 -15.30
N ILE A 97 15.48 -7.46 -16.20
CA ILE A 97 15.78 -6.74 -17.42
C ILE A 97 16.18 -5.28 -17.14
N LYS A 98 15.80 -4.75 -15.97
CA LYS A 98 16.20 -3.41 -15.52
C LYS A 98 16.17 -3.29 -14.00
N LYS A 99 17.12 -2.52 -13.44
CA LYS A 99 17.15 -2.15 -12.01
C LYS A 99 17.11 -0.63 -11.90
N PHE A 100 16.24 -0.11 -11.04
CA PHE A 100 16.12 1.31 -10.70
C PHE A 100 16.61 1.49 -9.26
N GLN A 101 17.61 2.34 -9.07
CA GLN A 101 18.25 2.57 -7.77
C GLN A 101 18.39 4.07 -7.52
N GLU A 102 17.43 4.65 -6.83
CA GLU A 102 17.54 6.02 -6.29
C GLU A 102 17.04 6.14 -4.85
N HIS A 103 16.16 5.24 -4.39
CA HIS A 103 15.74 5.23 -3.00
C HIS A 103 16.91 4.84 -2.10
N GLN A 104 16.97 5.46 -0.93
CA GLN A 104 18.07 5.28 0.03
C GLN A 104 17.73 4.27 1.13
N ARG A 105 16.48 3.83 1.18
CA ARG A 105 15.94 2.87 2.14
C ARG A 105 14.91 1.98 1.48
N GLU A 106 14.43 1.00 2.21
CA GLU A 106 13.43 0.00 1.84
C GLU A 106 12.30 0.62 1.02
N VAL A 107 11.97 0.00 -0.12
CA VAL A 107 10.83 0.40 -0.94
C VAL A 107 9.66 -0.50 -0.57
N PHE A 108 8.60 0.09 -0.01
CA PHE A 108 7.46 -0.66 0.54
C PHE A 108 6.35 -0.92 -0.46
N SER A 109 6.20 -0.07 -1.48
CA SER A 109 5.19 -0.26 -2.51
C SER A 109 5.69 0.14 -3.88
N VAL A 110 5.18 -0.55 -4.89
CA VAL A 110 5.34 -0.21 -6.30
C VAL A 110 3.99 -0.38 -7.00
N TYR A 111 3.61 0.57 -7.84
CA TYR A 111 2.30 0.57 -8.50
C TYR A 111 2.40 1.10 -9.92
N TRP A 112 1.98 0.29 -10.89
CA TRP A 112 1.92 0.66 -12.30
C TRP A 112 0.70 1.54 -12.59
N ASN A 113 0.88 2.58 -13.38
CA ASN A 113 -0.22 3.47 -13.77
C ASN A 113 -1.17 2.73 -14.72
N MET A 114 -2.40 2.47 -14.29
CA MET A 114 -3.36 1.68 -15.08
C MET A 114 -4.03 2.49 -16.21
N VAL A 115 -3.95 3.82 -16.15
CA VAL A 115 -4.61 4.71 -17.13
C VAL A 115 -3.66 5.06 -18.26
N ASP A 116 -2.49 5.63 -17.95
CA ASP A 116 -1.49 6.01 -18.95
C ASP A 116 -0.56 4.84 -19.32
N LYS A 117 -0.37 3.86 -18.43
CA LYS A 117 0.42 2.63 -18.66
C LYS A 117 1.90 2.82 -18.97
N SER A 118 2.37 4.04 -19.18
CA SER A 118 3.77 4.33 -19.50
C SER A 118 4.63 4.61 -18.25
N MET A 119 4.01 4.74 -17.08
CA MET A 119 4.66 5.12 -15.83
C MET A 119 4.30 4.19 -14.68
N PHE A 120 5.14 4.19 -13.65
CA PHE A 120 4.85 3.56 -12.36
C PHE A 120 5.37 4.46 -11.23
N CYS A 121 4.85 4.26 -10.02
CA CYS A 121 5.32 4.96 -8.83
C CYS A 121 5.85 3.98 -7.78
N SER A 122 6.73 4.47 -6.91
CA SER A 122 7.25 3.73 -5.76
C SER A 122 7.23 4.58 -4.51
N SER A 123 7.05 3.95 -3.34
CA SER A 123 7.14 4.62 -2.04
C SER A 123 8.15 3.94 -1.12
N SER A 124 8.88 4.73 -0.34
CA SER A 124 10.00 4.23 0.46
C SER A 124 10.00 4.74 1.90
N TRP A 125 10.72 4.03 2.76
CA TRP A 125 11.11 4.48 4.09
C TRP A 125 12.05 5.71 4.06
N ASP A 126 12.61 6.10 2.92
CA ASP A 126 13.33 7.38 2.82
C ASP A 126 12.40 8.61 2.86
N GLY A 127 11.07 8.36 2.88
CA GLY A 127 10.02 9.36 2.97
C GLY A 127 9.70 10.04 1.64
N THR A 128 10.17 9.46 0.53
CA THR A 128 9.91 9.96 -0.81
C THR A 128 9.02 8.99 -1.61
N ILE A 129 8.31 9.55 -2.57
CA ILE A 129 7.64 8.82 -3.63
C ILE A 129 8.33 9.20 -4.92
N LYS A 130 8.67 8.21 -5.74
CA LYS A 130 9.28 8.45 -7.05
C LYS A 130 8.36 7.99 -8.16
N VAL A 131 8.29 8.77 -9.23
CA VAL A 131 7.57 8.43 -10.46
C VAL A 131 8.59 8.08 -11.52
N TRP A 132 8.36 7.00 -12.24
CA TRP A 132 9.33 6.40 -13.14
C TRP A 132 8.72 6.12 -14.50
N SER A 133 9.58 6.04 -15.51
CA SER A 133 9.26 5.43 -16.78
C SER A 133 10.14 4.19 -16.95
N PRO A 134 9.60 3.03 -17.36
CA PRO A 134 10.39 1.80 -17.48
C PRO A 134 11.52 1.93 -18.51
N VAL A 135 11.40 2.84 -19.47
CA VAL A 135 12.43 3.07 -20.50
C VAL A 135 13.56 4.01 -20.05
N ARG A 136 13.42 4.73 -18.92
CA ARG A 136 14.44 5.67 -18.40
C ARG A 136 15.15 5.11 -17.18
N ASP A 137 16.41 5.47 -16.99
CA ASP A 137 17.20 4.96 -15.85
C ASP A 137 17.00 5.77 -14.57
N GLN A 138 16.64 7.05 -14.73
CA GLN A 138 16.34 7.98 -13.64
C GLN A 138 14.85 8.19 -13.48
N SER A 139 14.43 8.54 -12.26
CA SER A 139 13.06 8.93 -11.96
C SER A 139 12.67 10.20 -12.73
N LEU A 140 11.40 10.27 -13.11
CA LEU A 140 10.79 11.44 -13.74
C LEU A 140 10.54 12.56 -12.73
N LEU A 141 10.11 12.17 -11.51
CA LEU A 141 9.70 13.07 -10.45
C LEU A 141 9.97 12.42 -9.10
N THR A 142 10.41 13.23 -8.13
CA THR A 142 10.45 12.85 -6.71
C THR A 142 9.47 13.75 -5.96
N LEU A 143 8.51 13.13 -5.28
CA LEU A 143 7.50 13.76 -4.44
C LEU A 143 7.89 13.54 -2.98
N SER A 144 7.95 14.62 -2.21
CA SER A 144 8.18 14.57 -0.76
C SER A 144 7.35 15.63 -0.08
N SER A 145 6.89 15.36 1.14
CA SER A 145 6.23 16.37 1.96
C SER A 145 7.27 16.93 2.93
N ASN A 146 7.91 18.05 2.60
CA ASN A 146 8.95 18.67 3.43
C ASN A 146 8.37 19.39 4.68
N LYS A 147 7.29 18.88 5.28
CA LYS A 147 6.58 19.54 6.37
C LYS A 147 6.81 18.85 7.70
N ASP A 148 8.06 18.85 8.16
CA ASP A 148 8.33 18.82 9.60
C ASP A 148 8.00 20.21 10.18
N VAL A 149 6.73 20.44 10.53
CA VAL A 149 6.33 21.61 11.35
C VAL A 149 6.61 21.36 12.85
N THR A 150 7.27 20.25 13.17
CA THR A 150 7.57 19.80 14.54
C THR A 150 8.89 20.34 15.10
N ILE A 151 9.74 21.00 14.28
CA ILE A 151 11.06 21.50 14.70
C ILE A 151 11.21 23.02 14.60
N ASN A 152 10.14 23.78 14.77
CA ASN A 152 10.30 25.13 15.35
C ASN A 152 10.58 24.97 16.86
N THR A 153 11.69 24.33 17.20
CA THR A 153 12.28 24.48 18.52
C THR A 153 12.72 25.93 18.63
N ASP A 154 12.24 26.62 19.65
CA ASP A 154 12.53 28.03 19.92
C ASP A 154 14.00 28.39 19.67
N PRO A 155 14.32 29.50 18.98
CA PRO A 155 15.71 29.92 18.70
C PRO A 155 16.57 30.13 19.96
N ILE A 156 15.96 30.10 21.14
CA ILE A 156 16.59 30.39 22.43
C ILE A 156 17.40 29.18 22.95
N LEU A 157 17.10 27.95 22.53
CA LEU A 157 17.79 26.75 23.02
C LEU A 157 19.16 26.48 22.35
N ASN A 158 19.47 27.16 21.25
CA ASN A 158 20.73 26.95 20.51
C ASN A 158 21.96 27.66 21.12
N ASN A 159 21.80 28.43 22.21
CA ASN A 159 22.89 29.23 22.79
C ASN A 159 23.32 28.86 24.21
N LEU A 160 22.96 27.67 24.71
CA LEU A 160 23.45 27.20 26.02
C LEU A 160 24.24 25.89 25.89
N ASN A 161 25.50 25.99 25.50
CA ASN A 161 26.52 25.00 25.85
C ASN A 161 27.93 25.65 25.82
N PRO A 162 28.38 26.28 26.92
CA PRO A 162 29.80 26.35 27.24
C PRO A 162 30.15 25.15 28.14
N ASP A 163 31.11 24.35 27.67
CA ASP A 163 31.99 23.45 28.42
C ASP A 163 31.45 22.25 29.23
N GLY A 164 31.91 21.05 28.82
CA GLY A 164 32.55 20.13 29.77
C GLY A 164 31.72 19.11 30.54
N GLN A 165 30.56 18.64 30.05
CA GLN A 165 29.85 17.51 30.68
C GLN A 165 29.80 16.26 29.78
N PRO A 166 29.98 15.05 30.34
CA PRO A 166 29.81 13.80 29.59
C PRO A 166 28.34 13.63 29.18
N PRO A 167 28.05 13.00 28.02
CA PRO A 167 26.69 12.90 27.50
C PRO A 167 25.79 12.08 28.45
N LEU A 168 24.81 12.74 29.05
CA LEU A 168 23.73 12.11 29.82
C LEU A 168 22.73 11.46 28.85
N SER A 169 22.36 10.21 29.13
CA SER A 169 21.43 9.34 28.36
C SER A 169 20.01 9.91 28.17
N THR A 170 19.67 11.03 28.82
CA THR A 170 18.30 11.57 28.87
C THR A 170 18.12 12.93 28.19
N LYS A 171 19.00 13.32 27.26
CA LYS A 171 18.66 14.37 26.28
C LYS A 171 18.11 13.68 25.03
N PRO A 172 16.91 14.04 24.52
CA PRO A 172 16.50 13.59 23.19
C PRO A 172 17.59 14.06 22.23
N LEU A 173 18.26 13.10 21.60
CA LEU A 173 19.16 13.39 20.50
C LEU A 173 18.41 14.30 19.53
N VAL A 174 19.07 15.37 19.08
CA VAL A 174 18.59 16.17 17.95
C VAL A 174 18.24 15.17 16.85
N GLN A 175 16.95 14.97 16.63
CA GLN A 175 16.44 13.93 15.74
C GLN A 175 16.67 14.44 14.32
N ASN A 176 17.81 14.06 13.75
CA ASN A 176 18.17 14.31 12.35
C ASN A 176 16.94 14.08 11.48
N ASN A 177 16.37 15.13 10.86
CA ASN A 177 15.27 15.13 9.88
C ASN A 177 14.79 13.72 9.50
N ILE A 178 13.94 13.09 10.31
CA ILE A 178 13.44 11.75 10.02
C ILE A 178 12.19 11.96 9.17
N ASN A 179 12.36 11.93 7.85
CA ASN A 179 11.22 11.90 6.96
C ASN A 179 10.28 10.74 7.34
N ASP A 180 8.98 11.00 7.37
CA ASP A 180 7.97 9.98 7.63
C ASP A 180 7.99 8.88 6.55
N CYS A 181 7.95 7.63 6.99
CA CYS A 181 7.96 6.46 6.11
C CYS A 181 6.71 6.48 5.23
N VAL A 182 6.84 6.35 3.90
CA VAL A 182 5.67 6.26 3.00
C VAL A 182 5.38 4.79 2.70
N TYR A 183 4.34 4.25 3.34
CA TYR A 183 4.01 2.83 3.29
C TYR A 183 3.39 2.38 1.97
N GLN A 184 2.53 3.21 1.39
CA GLN A 184 1.89 2.90 0.11
C GLN A 184 1.65 4.18 -0.69
N ALA A 185 1.96 4.12 -1.99
CA ALA A 185 1.52 5.10 -2.98
C ALA A 185 0.87 4.39 -4.17
N THR A 186 -0.25 4.92 -4.67
CA THR A 186 -0.95 4.38 -5.84
C THR A 186 -1.44 5.47 -6.75
N PHE A 187 -1.38 5.23 -8.06
CA PHE A 187 -2.03 6.09 -9.05
C PHE A 187 -3.56 5.99 -8.91
N SER A 188 -4.23 7.07 -9.26
CA SER A 188 -5.68 7.06 -9.45
C SER A 188 -6.03 6.21 -10.66
N PRO A 189 -7.02 5.31 -10.56
CA PRO A 189 -7.56 4.59 -11.71
C PRO A 189 -8.41 5.47 -12.62
N HIS A 190 -8.65 6.74 -12.24
CA HIS A 190 -9.52 7.68 -12.96
C HIS A 190 -8.76 8.85 -13.60
N ASP A 191 -7.56 9.16 -13.11
CA ASP A 191 -6.70 10.24 -13.64
C ASP A 191 -5.24 9.78 -13.62
N PRO A 192 -4.54 9.74 -14.76
CA PRO A 192 -3.16 9.26 -14.85
C PRO A 192 -2.14 10.14 -14.12
N SER A 193 -2.50 11.36 -13.74
CA SER A 193 -1.60 12.34 -13.12
C SER A 193 -1.76 12.45 -11.61
N ILE A 194 -2.73 11.74 -11.03
CA ILE A 194 -3.02 11.83 -9.61
C ILE A 194 -2.48 10.59 -8.89
N ILE A 195 -1.77 10.81 -7.79
CA ILE A 195 -1.27 9.77 -6.89
C ILE A 195 -1.85 10.01 -5.50
N ILE A 196 -2.21 8.96 -4.77
CA ILE A 196 -2.42 9.02 -3.32
C ILE A 196 -1.30 8.31 -2.60
N SER A 197 -0.98 8.78 -1.40
CA SER A 197 -0.04 8.11 -0.51
C SER A 197 -0.43 8.22 0.94
N VAL A 198 0.10 7.30 1.74
CA VAL A 198 -0.07 7.26 3.20
C VAL A 198 1.25 7.01 3.91
N ASN A 199 1.41 7.60 5.09
CA ASN A 199 2.69 7.59 5.81
C ASN A 199 2.59 7.26 7.31
N SER A 200 3.75 7.19 7.96
CA SER A 200 3.88 6.95 9.41
C SER A 200 3.29 8.07 10.29
N ALA A 201 3.24 9.31 9.81
CA ALA A 201 2.67 10.44 10.58
C ALA A 201 1.14 10.57 10.50
N SER A 202 0.44 9.53 10.04
CA SER A 202 -1.02 9.52 9.87
C SER A 202 -1.57 10.37 8.71
N HIS A 203 -0.70 10.86 7.84
CA HIS A 203 -1.13 11.69 6.71
C HIS A 203 -1.58 10.82 5.53
N CYS A 204 -2.68 11.23 4.91
CA CYS A 204 -3.10 10.81 3.58
C CYS A 204 -2.93 12.00 2.64
N GLN A 205 -2.13 11.81 1.59
CA GLN A 205 -1.68 12.88 0.70
C GLN A 205 -2.15 12.58 -0.72
N VAL A 206 -2.62 13.62 -1.43
CA VAL A 206 -3.00 13.56 -2.84
C VAL A 206 -2.03 14.44 -3.61
N TRP A 207 -1.46 13.90 -4.67
CA TRP A 207 -0.43 14.53 -5.47
C TRP A 207 -0.89 14.68 -6.93
N ASP A 208 -0.69 15.86 -7.53
CA ASP A 208 -0.82 16.09 -8.97
C ASP A 208 0.57 16.21 -9.58
N THR A 209 0.95 15.22 -10.39
CA THR A 209 2.29 15.12 -10.99
C THR A 209 2.54 16.16 -12.09
N ARG A 210 1.52 16.91 -12.52
CA ARG A 210 1.65 17.98 -13.53
C ARG A 210 1.94 19.34 -12.88
N SER A 211 1.63 19.49 -11.60
CA SER A 211 1.77 20.74 -10.87
C SER A 211 3.23 20.98 -10.47
N SER A 212 3.67 22.24 -10.50
CA SER A 212 4.97 22.66 -9.94
C SER A 212 4.99 22.59 -8.41
N GLN A 213 3.82 22.57 -7.77
CA GLN A 213 3.60 22.25 -6.36
C GLN A 213 2.75 20.97 -6.32
N PRO A 214 3.37 19.78 -6.32
CA PRO A 214 2.65 18.54 -6.54
C PRO A 214 1.65 18.18 -5.44
N LEU A 215 1.89 18.57 -4.19
CA LEU A 215 1.00 18.22 -3.07
C LEU A 215 -0.30 19.03 -3.15
N ALA A 216 -1.37 18.40 -3.62
CA ALA A 216 -2.68 19.00 -3.82
C ALA A 216 -3.55 18.97 -2.56
N LEU A 217 -3.51 17.84 -1.81
CA LEU A 217 -4.28 17.65 -0.59
C LEU A 217 -3.42 16.93 0.46
N ASP A 218 -3.59 17.27 1.73
CA ASP A 218 -2.92 16.63 2.85
C ASP A 218 -3.80 16.69 4.10
N PHE A 219 -4.12 15.54 4.69
CA PHE A 219 -4.97 15.46 5.87
C PHE A 219 -4.63 14.27 6.77
N ILE A 220 -4.95 14.41 8.06
CA ILE A 220 -4.75 13.35 9.05
C ILE A 220 -5.91 12.36 8.94
N SER A 221 -5.62 11.13 8.51
CA SER A 221 -6.66 10.10 8.31
C SER A 221 -6.91 9.26 9.57
N HIS A 222 -5.88 8.92 10.34
CA HIS A 222 -5.97 8.01 11.51
C HIS A 222 -5.42 8.58 12.82
N GLY A 223 -5.73 9.84 13.13
CA GLY A 223 -5.57 10.40 14.48
C GLY A 223 -4.12 10.41 15.02
N GLY A 224 -3.13 10.45 14.13
CA GLY A 224 -1.71 10.42 14.50
C GLY A 224 -1.09 9.03 14.54
N LEU A 225 -1.84 7.97 14.22
CA LEU A 225 -1.34 6.60 14.09
C LEU A 225 -0.97 6.30 12.63
N GLU A 226 0.01 5.41 12.46
CA GLU A 226 0.54 5.06 11.14
C GLU A 226 -0.53 4.51 10.20
N VAL A 227 -0.47 4.92 8.93
CA VAL A 227 -1.44 4.53 7.91
C VAL A 227 -0.69 3.68 6.90
N LEU A 228 -1.03 2.39 6.87
CA LEU A 228 -0.23 1.35 6.22
C LEU A 228 -0.65 1.11 4.77
N SER A 229 -1.90 1.44 4.43
CA SER A 229 -2.43 1.18 3.11
C SER A 229 -3.52 2.18 2.72
N CYS A 230 -3.58 2.49 1.44
CA CYS A 230 -4.64 3.25 0.82
C CYS A 230 -5.01 2.66 -0.54
N ASP A 231 -6.26 2.82 -0.96
CA ASP A 231 -6.70 2.42 -2.28
C ASP A 231 -7.87 3.27 -2.78
N TYR A 232 -7.87 3.54 -4.08
CA TYR A 232 -8.97 4.22 -4.76
C TYR A 232 -10.14 3.27 -5.00
N ASN A 233 -11.35 3.78 -4.83
CA ASN A 233 -12.52 3.12 -5.35
C ASN A 233 -12.41 3.04 -6.89
N LYS A 234 -12.67 1.86 -7.45
CA LYS A 234 -12.48 1.60 -8.88
C LYS A 234 -13.57 2.23 -9.77
N TYR A 235 -14.64 2.76 -9.16
CA TYR A 235 -15.81 3.31 -9.86
C TYR A 235 -16.21 4.72 -9.42
N ARG A 236 -15.86 5.13 -8.19
CA ARG A 236 -16.18 6.44 -7.61
C ARG A 236 -14.88 7.28 -7.53
N PRO A 237 -14.65 8.25 -8.45
CA PRO A 237 -13.34 8.89 -8.61
C PRO A 237 -12.79 9.64 -7.39
N THR A 238 -13.68 10.11 -6.52
CA THR A 238 -13.31 10.91 -5.36
C THR A 238 -13.24 10.09 -4.08
N VAL A 239 -13.51 8.78 -4.15
CA VAL A 239 -13.64 7.93 -2.96
C VAL A 239 -12.42 7.07 -2.79
N ILE A 240 -11.84 7.13 -1.59
CA ILE A 240 -10.67 6.33 -1.21
C ILE A 240 -10.93 5.60 0.10
N ALA A 241 -10.22 4.50 0.32
CA ALA A 241 -10.13 3.83 1.60
C ALA A 241 -8.71 3.95 2.15
N THR A 242 -8.58 4.08 3.47
CA THR A 242 -7.31 4.03 4.21
C THR A 242 -7.39 3.00 5.33
N ALA A 243 -6.27 2.33 5.61
CA ALA A 243 -6.15 1.29 6.63
C ALA A 243 -4.93 1.57 7.52
N SER A 244 -5.07 1.33 8.83
CA SER A 244 -4.13 1.81 9.83
C SER A 244 -3.85 0.82 10.95
N VAL A 245 -2.78 1.13 11.71
CA VAL A 245 -2.46 0.54 13.01
C VAL A 245 -3.58 0.75 14.04
N ASP A 246 -4.48 1.72 13.83
CA ASP A 246 -5.68 1.93 14.66
C ASP A 246 -6.76 0.85 14.53
N LYS A 247 -6.47 -0.23 13.78
CA LYS A 247 -7.34 -1.40 13.55
C LYS A 247 -8.59 -1.11 12.72
N SER A 248 -8.71 0.10 12.18
CA SER A 248 -9.88 0.51 11.40
C SER A 248 -9.54 0.76 9.95
N ILE A 249 -10.57 0.62 9.12
CA ILE A 249 -10.55 1.08 7.73
C ILE A 249 -11.47 2.30 7.68
N LYS A 250 -10.99 3.40 7.11
CA LYS A 250 -11.79 4.61 6.92
C LYS A 250 -12.00 4.88 5.45
N ILE A 251 -13.21 5.31 5.10
CA ILE A 251 -13.59 5.68 3.75
C ILE A 251 -13.75 7.19 3.71
N TRP A 252 -13.27 7.81 2.63
CA TRP A 252 -13.20 9.25 2.46
C TRP A 252 -13.77 9.64 1.11
N ASP A 253 -14.45 10.78 1.05
CA ASP A 253 -14.69 11.50 -0.20
C ASP A 253 -13.75 12.71 -0.23
N LEU A 254 -12.81 12.72 -1.17
CA LEU A 254 -11.78 13.74 -1.33
C LEU A 254 -12.37 15.14 -1.49
N ARG A 255 -13.60 15.28 -2.01
CA ARG A 255 -14.28 16.57 -2.15
C ARG A 255 -14.76 17.16 -0.82
N MET A 256 -14.89 16.32 0.21
CA MET A 256 -15.33 16.73 1.54
C MET A 256 -14.15 17.10 2.45
N ILE A 257 -12.92 16.90 1.98
CA ILE A 257 -11.74 17.28 2.73
C ILE A 257 -11.48 18.77 2.52
N PRO A 258 -11.38 19.58 3.59
CA PRO A 258 -11.07 21.00 3.46
C PRO A 258 -9.69 21.21 2.80
N ASP A 259 -9.63 22.09 1.81
CA ASP A 259 -8.38 22.38 1.10
C ASP A 259 -7.30 22.97 2.03
N LEU A 260 -6.05 22.61 1.74
CA LEU A 260 -4.85 23.12 2.39
C LEU A 260 -4.77 24.66 2.44
N GLN A 261 -5.36 25.35 1.45
CA GLN A 261 -5.32 26.81 1.36
C GLN A 261 -6.13 27.51 2.46
N HIS A 262 -7.09 26.80 3.09
CA HIS A 262 -7.91 27.35 4.18
C HIS A 262 -7.32 27.09 5.58
N ALA A 263 -6.17 26.43 5.70
CA ALA A 263 -5.54 26.03 6.97
C ALA A 263 -4.67 27.12 7.64
N PHE A 264 -5.04 28.40 7.55
CA PHE A 264 -4.36 29.50 8.26
C PHE A 264 -4.60 29.52 9.78
N LEU A 265 -5.46 28.64 10.30
CA LEU A 265 -5.60 28.45 11.72
C LEU A 265 -4.67 27.31 12.13
N ALA A 266 -3.53 27.67 12.72
CA ALA A 266 -2.65 26.79 13.46
C ALA A 266 -3.46 26.05 14.55
N GLN A 267 -4.09 24.94 14.19
CA GLN A 267 -4.81 24.13 15.13
C GLN A 267 -3.79 23.34 15.95
N LYS A 268 -3.62 23.76 17.21
CA LYS A 268 -2.93 23.01 18.27
C LYS A 268 -3.48 21.59 18.46
N ASN A 269 -4.64 21.26 17.86
CA ASN A 269 -5.22 19.93 17.86
C ASN A 269 -5.23 19.38 16.44
N LYS A 270 -4.41 18.35 16.20
CA LYS A 270 -4.30 17.54 14.97
C LYS A 270 -5.55 16.69 14.71
N VAL A 271 -6.76 17.27 14.79
CA VAL A 271 -7.99 16.54 14.47
C VAL A 271 -8.22 16.66 12.97
N GLY A 272 -7.91 15.59 12.25
CA GLY A 272 -8.21 15.48 10.82
C GLY A 272 -9.71 15.50 10.51
N PRO A 273 -10.06 15.56 9.22
CA PRO A 273 -11.46 15.52 8.78
C PRO A 273 -12.17 14.25 9.25
N ALA A 274 -13.51 14.29 9.31
CA ALA A 274 -14.31 13.11 9.62
C ALA A 274 -14.44 12.21 8.37
N PRO A 275 -14.21 10.89 8.48
CA PRO A 275 -14.44 9.98 7.36
C PRO A 275 -15.94 9.82 7.07
N ILE A 276 -16.29 9.49 5.83
CA ILE A 276 -17.68 9.19 5.44
C ILE A 276 -18.16 7.85 6.02
N ASN A 277 -17.22 6.92 6.26
CA ASN A 277 -17.49 5.63 6.88
C ASN A 277 -16.26 5.15 7.68
N LYS A 278 -16.49 4.37 8.73
CA LYS A 278 -15.45 3.72 9.52
C LYS A 278 -15.82 2.26 9.74
N LEU A 279 -15.03 1.36 9.19
CA LEU A 279 -15.18 -0.08 9.31
C LEU A 279 -14.28 -0.59 10.44
N ILE A 280 -14.86 -1.33 11.37
CA ILE A 280 -14.21 -1.85 12.56
C ILE A 280 -14.50 -3.34 12.63
N GLY A 281 -13.47 -4.15 12.90
CA GLY A 281 -13.62 -5.58 13.09
C GLY A 281 -12.34 -6.40 13.00
N HIS A 282 -11.20 -5.81 12.58
CA HIS A 282 -9.88 -6.40 12.78
C HIS A 282 -9.40 -6.19 14.22
N ASP A 283 -8.67 -7.17 14.76
CA ASP A 283 -8.17 -7.13 16.14
C ASP A 283 -6.77 -6.50 16.26
N PHE A 284 -6.04 -6.40 15.15
CA PHE A 284 -4.71 -5.79 15.02
C PHE A 284 -4.66 -4.83 13.83
N ALA A 285 -3.49 -4.24 13.58
CA ALA A 285 -3.28 -3.29 12.49
C ALA A 285 -3.74 -3.86 11.14
N VAL A 286 -4.43 -3.04 10.34
CA VAL A 286 -4.87 -3.43 9.01
C VAL A 286 -3.75 -3.11 8.03
N ARG A 287 -3.12 -4.14 7.45
CA ARG A 287 -1.90 -4.02 6.65
C ARG A 287 -2.17 -3.62 5.21
N LYS A 288 -3.25 -4.11 4.62
CA LYS A 288 -3.65 -3.82 3.24
C LYS A 288 -5.16 -3.64 3.14
N VAL A 289 -5.59 -2.70 2.31
CA VAL A 289 -6.99 -2.55 1.88
C VAL A 289 -7.04 -2.44 0.36
N GLN A 290 -8.04 -3.07 -0.26
CA GLN A 290 -8.24 -3.02 -1.70
C GLN A 290 -9.73 -3.06 -2.07
N TRP A 291 -10.19 -2.07 -2.82
CA TRP A 291 -11.50 -2.05 -3.43
C TRP A 291 -11.65 -3.14 -4.49
N SER A 292 -12.84 -3.72 -4.55
CA SER A 292 -13.20 -4.70 -5.56
C SER A 292 -13.15 -4.07 -6.96
N PRO A 293 -12.53 -4.73 -7.94
CA PRO A 293 -12.60 -4.35 -9.34
C PRO A 293 -13.93 -4.76 -9.99
N HIS A 294 -14.87 -5.32 -9.22
CA HIS A 294 -16.18 -5.80 -9.68
C HIS A 294 -17.37 -5.06 -9.07
N SER A 295 -17.17 -4.32 -7.98
CA SER A 295 -18.24 -3.58 -7.29
C SER A 295 -17.72 -2.31 -6.62
N SER A 296 -18.50 -1.22 -6.71
CA SER A 296 -18.22 0.07 -6.08
C SER A 296 -18.35 0.06 -4.56
N ASP A 297 -19.02 -0.95 -4.00
CA ASP A 297 -19.36 -1.01 -2.58
C ASP A 297 -18.59 -2.09 -1.83
N THR A 298 -17.69 -2.85 -2.47
CA THR A 298 -17.04 -3.99 -1.83
C THR A 298 -15.54 -3.76 -1.71
N LEU A 299 -14.97 -4.10 -0.55
CA LEU A 299 -13.53 -4.03 -0.30
C LEU A 299 -13.01 -5.27 0.43
N LEU A 300 -11.73 -5.54 0.25
CA LEU A 300 -10.96 -6.60 0.90
C LEU A 300 -9.92 -5.95 1.79
N SER A 301 -9.65 -6.55 2.95
CA SER A 301 -8.53 -6.17 3.78
C SER A 301 -7.82 -7.39 4.36
N CYS A 302 -6.55 -7.21 4.69
CA CYS A 302 -5.76 -8.19 5.44
C CYS A 302 -5.03 -7.52 6.60
N SER A 303 -4.75 -8.28 7.66
CA SER A 303 -4.28 -7.72 8.93
C SER A 303 -3.26 -8.63 9.62
N TYR A 304 -2.54 -8.02 10.57
CA TYR A 304 -1.72 -8.74 11.55
C TYR A 304 -2.54 -9.58 12.52
N ASP A 305 -3.88 -9.54 12.46
CA ASP A 305 -4.75 -10.48 13.17
C ASP A 305 -4.88 -11.85 12.49
N MET A 306 -4.06 -12.09 11.45
CA MET A 306 -4.01 -13.34 10.69
C MET A 306 -5.27 -13.61 9.87
N THR A 307 -6.13 -12.61 9.66
CA THR A 307 -7.36 -12.75 8.87
C THR A 307 -7.38 -11.86 7.63
N CYS A 308 -8.13 -12.30 6.63
CA CYS A 308 -8.64 -11.44 5.56
C CYS A 308 -10.14 -11.22 5.77
N LYS A 309 -10.59 -9.98 5.60
CA LYS A 309 -12.00 -9.61 5.77
C LYS A 309 -12.53 -8.93 4.52
N VAL A 310 -13.78 -9.22 4.20
CA VAL A 310 -14.51 -8.65 3.06
C VAL A 310 -15.59 -7.76 3.62
N TRP A 311 -15.67 -6.52 3.13
CA TRP A 311 -16.59 -5.53 3.64
C TRP A 311 -17.44 -4.94 2.54
N LYS A 312 -18.63 -4.50 2.93
CA LYS A 312 -19.57 -3.77 2.11
C LYS A 312 -19.71 -2.34 2.63
N ASP A 313 -19.27 -1.37 1.83
CA ASP A 313 -19.50 0.05 2.02
C ASP A 313 -20.96 0.39 1.74
N GLN A 314 -21.73 0.54 2.81
CA GLN A 314 -23.15 0.88 2.75
C GLN A 314 -23.41 2.38 2.52
N THR A 315 -22.35 3.20 2.33
CA THR A 315 -22.51 4.63 2.01
C THR A 315 -22.80 4.91 0.54
N ASP A 316 -22.73 3.89 -0.33
CA ASP A 316 -23.12 4.02 -1.74
C ASP A 316 -24.63 4.33 -1.87
N GLU A 317 -24.98 5.35 -2.66
CA GLU A 317 -26.39 5.71 -2.90
C GLU A 317 -27.15 4.61 -3.63
N HIS A 318 -26.48 3.79 -4.43
CA HIS A 318 -27.08 2.60 -5.04
C HIS A 318 -27.38 1.49 -4.03
N ALA A 319 -26.71 1.46 -2.86
CA ALA A 319 -27.03 0.53 -1.79
C ALA A 319 -28.38 0.85 -1.12
N LYS A 320 -28.83 2.13 -1.15
CA LYS A 320 -30.11 2.58 -0.58
C LYS A 320 -31.33 1.92 -1.24
N TYR A 321 -31.23 1.53 -2.52
CA TYR A 321 -32.32 0.85 -3.23
C TYR A 321 -32.42 -0.66 -2.91
N MET A 322 -31.41 -1.23 -2.23
CA MET A 322 -31.34 -2.67 -1.93
C MET A 322 -31.60 -3.03 -0.47
N SER A 323 -31.73 -2.07 0.47
CA SER A 323 -32.11 -2.41 1.85
C SER A 323 -32.94 -1.33 2.54
N SER A 324 -34.24 -1.61 2.67
CA SER A 324 -35.11 -0.98 3.66
C SER A 324 -34.78 -1.53 5.06
N MET A 325 -33.60 -1.29 5.63
CA MET A 325 -33.36 -1.63 7.03
C MET A 325 -32.22 -0.82 7.66
N ARG A 326 -32.59 -0.12 8.73
CA ARG A 326 -31.80 0.56 9.78
C ARG A 326 -30.29 0.28 9.80
N MET A 327 -29.52 1.36 9.68
CA MET A 327 -28.08 1.46 9.95
C MET A 327 -27.68 0.76 11.26
N ARG A 328 -26.90 -0.32 11.17
CA ARG A 328 -26.17 -0.90 12.31
C ARG A 328 -24.69 -0.98 11.96
N HIS A 329 -23.84 -0.47 12.85
CA HIS A 329 -22.38 -0.44 12.75
C HIS A 329 -21.69 -1.85 12.78
N GLY A 330 -22.43 -2.93 12.48
CA GLY A 330 -21.92 -4.31 12.48
C GLY A 330 -22.27 -5.10 11.22
N ASP A 331 -22.99 -4.52 10.26
CA ASP A 331 -23.50 -5.20 9.06
C ASP A 331 -22.61 -5.01 7.81
N ALA A 332 -21.47 -4.32 7.98
CA ALA A 332 -20.53 -4.06 6.88
C ALA A 332 -19.59 -5.24 6.62
N LEU A 333 -19.31 -6.10 7.61
CA LEU A 333 -18.47 -7.28 7.44
C LEU A 333 -19.29 -8.40 6.79
N VAL A 334 -18.92 -8.80 5.57
CA VAL A 334 -19.65 -9.81 4.79
C VAL A 334 -18.88 -11.12 4.61
N GLY A 335 -17.56 -11.10 4.81
CA GLY A 335 -16.72 -12.29 4.72
C GLY A 335 -15.54 -12.24 5.68
N ASN A 336 -15.17 -13.38 6.25
CA ASN A 336 -14.02 -13.54 7.13
C ASN A 336 -13.27 -14.82 6.75
N PHE A 337 -12.00 -14.69 6.40
CA PHE A 337 -11.11 -15.77 6.05
C PHE A 337 -9.99 -15.87 7.09
N ASP A 338 -9.96 -17.00 7.79
CA ASP A 338 -9.17 -17.24 9.01
C ASP A 338 -8.24 -18.46 8.86
N ARG A 339 -7.80 -18.75 7.63
CA ARG A 339 -6.92 -19.90 7.36
C ARG A 339 -5.45 -19.60 7.47
N HIS A 340 -5.06 -18.32 7.42
CA HIS A 340 -3.67 -17.95 7.66
C HIS A 340 -3.31 -18.17 9.13
N ARG A 341 -2.08 -18.60 9.39
CA ARG A 341 -1.58 -18.90 10.75
C ARG A 341 -0.55 -17.92 11.28
N GLU A 342 -0.26 -16.89 10.48
CA GLU A 342 0.63 -15.79 10.77
C GLU A 342 0.10 -14.53 10.09
N PHE A 343 0.78 -13.40 10.27
CA PHE A 343 0.40 -12.11 9.71
C PHE A 343 0.10 -12.18 8.21
N VAL A 344 -1.01 -11.58 7.78
CA VAL A 344 -1.37 -11.48 6.36
C VAL A 344 -0.99 -10.11 5.82
N LEU A 345 -0.09 -10.09 4.85
CA LEU A 345 0.48 -8.85 4.32
C LEU A 345 -0.03 -8.50 2.93
N GLY A 346 -0.34 -9.51 2.13
CA GLY A 346 -0.79 -9.35 0.75
C GLY A 346 -2.19 -9.91 0.55
N CYS A 347 -3.02 -9.14 -0.15
CA CYS A 347 -4.29 -9.60 -0.69
C CYS A 347 -4.58 -8.91 -2.02
N ASP A 348 -5.29 -9.58 -2.92
CA ASP A 348 -5.66 -9.04 -4.23
C ASP A 348 -6.94 -9.67 -4.77
N TRP A 349 -7.73 -8.89 -5.49
CA TRP A 349 -8.92 -9.39 -6.18
C TRP A 349 -8.54 -9.99 -7.54
N SER A 350 -9.13 -11.13 -7.89
CA SER A 350 -9.07 -11.62 -9.27
C SER A 350 -9.79 -10.64 -10.18
N LEU A 351 -9.15 -10.23 -11.27
CA LEU A 351 -9.75 -9.36 -12.29
C LEU A 351 -10.76 -10.12 -13.16
N TRP A 352 -10.61 -11.44 -13.27
CA TRP A 352 -11.34 -12.27 -14.24
C TRP A 352 -12.42 -13.11 -13.55
N GLY A 353 -12.07 -13.72 -12.42
CA GLY A 353 -13.00 -14.51 -11.61
C GLY A 353 -13.75 -13.63 -10.62
N ARG A 354 -15.01 -13.29 -10.91
CA ARG A 354 -15.85 -12.50 -9.98
C ARG A 354 -15.90 -13.14 -8.59
N GLY A 355 -15.55 -12.35 -7.58
CA GLY A 355 -15.57 -12.76 -6.18
C GLY A 355 -14.38 -13.62 -5.75
N PHE A 356 -13.46 -13.99 -6.64
CA PHE A 356 -12.22 -14.66 -6.23
C PHE A 356 -11.18 -13.65 -5.78
N VAL A 357 -10.43 -14.05 -4.75
CA VAL A 357 -9.34 -13.26 -4.17
C VAL A 357 -8.14 -14.17 -3.90
N SER A 358 -6.95 -13.59 -3.90
CA SER A 358 -5.74 -14.21 -3.40
C SER A 358 -5.30 -13.52 -2.12
N SER A 359 -4.67 -14.28 -1.22
CA SER A 359 -4.01 -13.73 -0.03
C SER A 359 -2.73 -14.48 0.26
N THR A 360 -1.75 -13.76 0.80
CA THR A 360 -0.44 -14.30 1.17
C THR A 360 0.02 -13.72 2.51
N GLY A 361 0.70 -14.54 3.30
CA GLY A 361 1.09 -14.18 4.65
C GLY A 361 2.42 -14.78 5.08
N TRP A 362 2.79 -14.47 6.32
CA TRP A 362 4.00 -14.95 6.96
C TRP A 362 3.97 -16.43 7.34
N ASP A 363 2.89 -17.14 7.04
CA ASP A 363 2.78 -18.60 7.22
C ASP A 363 3.31 -19.38 6.00
N GLU A 364 3.98 -18.69 5.07
CA GLU A 364 4.46 -19.22 3.78
C GLU A 364 3.33 -19.71 2.87
N MET A 365 2.09 -19.31 3.12
CA MET A 365 0.93 -19.78 2.37
C MET A 365 0.41 -18.70 1.43
N VAL A 366 0.11 -19.12 0.21
CA VAL A 366 -0.69 -18.38 -0.76
C VAL A 366 -2.01 -19.11 -0.90
N TYR A 367 -3.12 -18.43 -0.58
CA TYR A 367 -4.47 -18.96 -0.76
C TYR A 367 -5.19 -18.26 -1.90
N VAL A 368 -5.97 -19.02 -2.66
CA VAL A 368 -6.98 -18.49 -3.58
C VAL A 368 -8.36 -18.96 -3.12
N TRP A 369 -9.25 -18.04 -2.81
CA TRP A 369 -10.55 -18.32 -2.20
C TRP A 369 -11.63 -17.40 -2.73
N LYS A 370 -12.89 -17.76 -2.49
CA LYS A 370 -14.05 -16.99 -2.91
C LYS A 370 -14.52 -16.12 -1.73
N ALA A 371 -14.53 -14.81 -1.94
CA ALA A 371 -14.80 -13.79 -0.94
C ALA A 371 -16.27 -13.64 -0.56
N VAL A 372 -17.18 -13.80 -1.55
CA VAL A 372 -18.64 -13.69 -1.40
C VAL A 372 -19.33 -14.67 -2.33
#